data_AF-G5Q1U0-F1
#
_entry.id   AF-G5Q1U0-F1
#
_cell.length_a   1.000
_cell.length_b   1.000
_cell.length_c   1.000
_cell.angle_alpha   90.00
_cell.angle_beta   90.00
_cell.angle_gamma   90.00
#
_symmetry.space_group_name_H-M   'P 1'
#
loop_
_entity.id
_entity.type
_entity.pdbx_description
1 polymer ?
#
loop_
_entity_poly.entity_id
_entity_poly.type
_entity_poly.pdbx_seq_one_letter_code
_entity_poly.pdbx_strand_id
1 'polypeptide(L)'
;MYYDGSIANGACGIVPAVLAYYDHFIESVSPDIYTRYFLAAGAIGALYKMNASISGAEVGCQGEVGVACSMAAAGLAELLGASPEQVCVAAEIGMEHNLGLTCDPVAGQVQVPCIERNAIASVKAINAARISVALLHALAG
;
A
#
# COMPACT_ATOMS: atom_id res chain seq x y z
N MET A 1 27.11 12.42 6.75
CA MET A 1 26.45 12.57 5.42
C MET A 1 26.24 11.22 4.70
N TYR A 2 26.38 10.08 5.38
CA TYR A 2 25.73 8.83 4.97
C TYR A 2 24.47 8.71 5.85
N TYR A 3 23.32 8.27 5.32
CA TYR A 3 21.99 8.17 5.96
C TYR A 3 20.92 9.25 5.63
N ASP A 4 20.78 9.64 4.37
CA ASP A 4 19.46 10.06 3.83
C ASP A 4 19.38 9.77 2.33
N GLY A 5 19.31 8.49 1.98
CA GLY A 5 18.99 8.04 0.63
C GLY A 5 17.49 7.79 0.50
N SER A 6 16.67 8.83 0.70
CA SER A 6 15.22 8.88 0.47
C SER A 6 14.48 7.56 0.73
N ILE A 7 14.21 7.34 2.01
CA ILE A 7 13.29 6.40 2.68
C ILE A 7 12.00 6.07 1.88
N ALA A 8 11.49 6.98 1.03
CA ALA A 8 10.39 6.72 0.08
C ALA A 8 10.73 5.77 -1.10
N ASN A 9 11.99 5.69 -1.53
CA ASN A 9 12.43 4.81 -2.62
C ASN A 9 12.37 3.32 -2.22
N GLY A 10 12.45 3.01 -0.92
CA GLY A 10 12.43 1.63 -0.42
C GLY A 10 11.09 0.92 -0.61
N ALA A 11 10.00 1.65 -0.84
CA ALA A 11 8.64 1.12 -1.00
C ALA A 11 7.98 1.49 -2.36
N CYS A 12 8.76 2.02 -3.30
CA CYS A 12 8.25 2.63 -4.52
C CYS A 12 7.61 1.63 -5.52
N GLY A 13 7.88 0.33 -5.37
CA GLY A 13 7.38 -0.69 -6.29
C GLY A 13 5.92 -1.08 -6.04
N ILE A 14 5.39 -0.86 -4.83
CA ILE A 14 4.11 -1.44 -4.39
C ILE A 14 2.91 -0.81 -5.11
N VAL A 15 2.75 0.50 -4.99
CA VAL A 15 1.64 1.26 -5.59
C VAL A 15 1.57 1.07 -7.11
N PRO A 16 2.65 1.21 -7.90
CA PRO A 16 2.58 0.97 -9.34
C PRO A 16 2.40 -0.51 -9.71
N ALA A 17 2.96 -1.46 -8.96
CA ALA A 17 2.78 -2.88 -9.26
C ALA A 17 1.31 -3.32 -9.12
N VAL A 18 0.59 -2.80 -8.12
CA VAL A 18 -0.83 -3.11 -7.93
C VAL A 18 -1.70 -2.48 -9.03
N LEU A 19 -1.38 -1.26 -9.48
CA LEU A 19 -2.07 -0.65 -10.62
C LEU A 19 -1.78 -1.39 -11.93
N ALA A 20 -0.54 -1.83 -12.15
CA ALA A 20 -0.17 -2.65 -13.31
C ALA A 20 -0.85 -4.02 -13.29
N TYR A 21 -1.05 -4.61 -12.11
CA TYR A 21 -1.87 -5.81 -11.95
C TYR A 21 -3.33 -5.56 -12.37
N TYR A 22 -3.93 -4.43 -11.97
CA TYR A 22 -5.27 -4.06 -12.40
C TYR A 22 -5.36 -3.91 -13.92
N ASP A 23 -4.45 -3.14 -14.52
CA ASP A 23 -4.36 -2.92 -15.97
C ASP A 23 -4.27 -4.22 -16.77
N HIS A 24 -3.42 -5.14 -16.31
CA HIS A 24 -3.12 -6.36 -17.06
C HIS A 24 -4.18 -7.46 -16.89
N PHE A 25 -4.79 -7.57 -15.70
CA PHE A 25 -5.63 -8.73 -15.36
C PHE A 25 -7.11 -8.42 -15.14
N ILE A 26 -7.48 -7.15 -14.97
CA ILE A 26 -8.86 -6.76 -14.64
C ILE A 26 -9.45 -5.87 -15.74
N GLU A 27 -8.89 -4.68 -15.92
CA GLU A 27 -9.38 -3.69 -16.88
C GLU A 27 -8.27 -2.70 -17.22
N SER A 28 -8.15 -2.32 -18.50
CA SER A 28 -7.14 -1.36 -18.93
C SER A 28 -7.31 0.00 -18.24
N VAL A 29 -6.21 0.54 -17.74
CA VAL A 29 -6.19 1.77 -16.96
C VAL A 29 -6.33 2.98 -17.88
N SER A 30 -7.50 3.61 -17.82
CA SER A 30 -7.75 4.93 -18.40
C SER A 30 -7.23 6.05 -17.48
N PRO A 31 -7.10 7.30 -17.96
CA PRO A 31 -6.75 8.44 -17.10
C PRO A 31 -7.69 8.65 -15.91
N ASP A 32 -8.99 8.30 -16.05
CA ASP A 32 -9.96 8.38 -14.96
C ASP A 32 -9.69 7.31 -13.88
N ILE A 33 -9.47 6.05 -14.31
CA ILE A 33 -9.10 4.93 -13.43
C ILE A 33 -7.80 5.24 -12.68
N TYR A 34 -6.78 5.70 -13.40
CA TYR A 34 -5.52 6.16 -12.83
C TYR A 34 -5.76 7.23 -11.75
N THR A 35 -6.60 8.22 -12.05
CA THR A 35 -6.90 9.32 -11.13
C THR A 35 -7.60 8.83 -9.87
N ARG A 36 -8.64 7.99 -9.99
CA ARG A 36 -9.36 7.41 -8.85
C ARG A 36 -8.45 6.59 -7.95
N TYR A 37 -7.61 5.74 -8.55
CA TYR A 37 -6.63 4.93 -7.82
C TYR A 37 -5.69 5.79 -6.97
N PHE A 38 -5.07 6.81 -7.59
CA PHE A 38 -4.13 7.68 -6.90
C PHE A 38 -4.80 8.63 -5.90
N LEU A 39 -6.06 9.02 -6.10
CA LEU A 39 -6.81 9.80 -5.12
C LEU A 39 -7.09 8.99 -3.84
N ALA A 40 -7.58 7.76 -3.97
CA ALA A 40 -7.82 6.87 -2.83
C ALA A 40 -6.50 6.53 -2.11
N ALA A 41 -5.47 6.12 -2.86
CA ALA A 41 -4.14 5.86 -2.32
C ALA A 41 -3.56 7.10 -1.60
N GLY A 42 -3.66 8.28 -2.22
CA GLY A 42 -3.18 9.53 -1.67
C GLY A 42 -3.91 9.95 -0.39
N ALA A 43 -5.22 9.75 -0.30
CA ALA A 43 -6.00 10.02 0.90
C ALA A 43 -5.52 9.20 2.09
N ILE A 44 -5.29 7.89 1.91
CA ILE A 44 -4.72 7.02 2.94
C ILE A 44 -3.30 7.44 3.33
N GLY A 45 -2.46 7.76 2.35
CA GLY A 45 -1.11 8.28 2.62
C GLY A 45 -1.13 9.56 3.46
N ALA A 46 -2.08 10.46 3.19
CA ALA A 46 -2.27 11.68 3.97
C ALA A 46 -2.70 11.38 5.42
N LEU A 47 -3.59 10.40 5.64
CA LEU A 47 -3.99 9.99 7.00
C LEU A 47 -2.80 9.51 7.84
N TYR A 48 -1.90 8.71 7.27
CA TYR A 48 -0.69 8.30 7.98
C TYR A 48 0.23 9.48 8.24
N LYS A 49 0.45 10.36 7.25
CA LYS A 49 1.35 11.50 7.39
C LYS A 49 0.86 12.54 8.42
N MET A 50 -0.46 12.72 8.56
CA MET A 50 -1.04 13.66 9.53
C MET A 50 -0.95 13.16 10.97
N ASN A 51 -1.00 11.84 11.18
CA ASN A 51 -1.10 11.24 12.51
C ASN A 51 0.18 10.53 12.98
N ALA A 52 1.14 10.29 12.08
CA ALA A 52 2.37 9.57 12.34
C ALA A 52 3.50 9.98 11.38
N SER A 53 4.70 9.44 11.62
CA SER A 53 5.75 9.48 10.61
C SER A 53 5.56 8.37 9.58
N ILE A 54 6.01 8.64 8.36
CA ILE A 54 6.12 7.67 7.25
C ILE A 54 7.59 7.26 7.02
N SER A 55 8.49 7.66 7.92
CA SER A 55 9.91 7.41 7.79
C SER A 55 10.28 6.05 8.38
N GLY A 56 10.86 5.17 7.58
CA GLY A 56 11.44 3.92 8.04
C GLY A 56 12.47 4.08 9.15
N ALA A 57 13.20 5.20 9.15
CA ALA A 57 14.16 5.51 10.19
C ALA A 57 13.52 5.93 11.52
N GLU A 58 12.28 6.43 11.51
CA GLU A 58 11.59 6.94 12.71
C GLU A 58 10.58 5.94 13.27
N VAL A 59 9.89 5.20 12.41
CA VAL A 59 8.81 4.27 12.80
C VAL A 59 9.00 2.85 12.26
N GLY A 60 10.17 2.54 11.68
CA GLY A 60 10.40 1.26 11.01
C GLY A 60 9.74 1.19 9.63
N CYS A 61 10.07 0.14 8.88
CA CYS A 61 9.62 -0.06 7.50
C CYS A 61 8.09 -0.22 7.38
N GLN A 62 7.36 -0.39 8.48
CA GLN A 62 5.90 -0.22 8.49
C GLN A 62 5.45 1.17 8.01
N GLY A 63 6.24 2.22 8.29
CA GLY A 63 5.97 3.58 7.83
C GLY A 63 6.18 3.79 6.33
N GLU A 64 6.92 2.89 5.67
CA GLU A 64 7.23 2.96 4.24
C GLU A 64 6.46 1.88 3.47
N VAL A 65 6.85 0.61 3.67
CA VAL A 65 6.27 -0.56 3.01
C VAL A 65 4.85 -0.81 3.50
N GLY A 66 4.61 -0.67 4.81
CA GLY A 66 3.25 -0.81 5.36
C GLY A 66 2.30 0.27 4.85
N VAL A 67 2.75 1.53 4.83
CA VAL A 67 1.97 2.65 4.28
C VAL A 67 1.72 2.45 2.79
N ALA A 68 2.73 2.10 1.99
CA ALA A 68 2.56 1.84 0.55
C ALA A 68 1.62 0.65 0.27
N CYS A 69 1.70 -0.42 1.08
CA CYS A 69 0.77 -1.55 1.03
C CYS A 69 -0.67 -1.12 1.29
N SER A 70 -0.88 -0.32 2.34
CA SER A 70 -2.18 0.23 2.72
C SER A 70 -2.76 1.14 1.64
N MET A 71 -1.94 2.06 1.11
CA MET A 71 -2.31 2.95 0.00
C MET A 71 -2.73 2.17 -1.24
N ALA A 72 -1.95 1.16 -1.64
CA ALA A 72 -2.25 0.35 -2.82
C ALA A 72 -3.51 -0.52 -2.63
N ALA A 73 -3.74 -1.04 -1.41
CA ALA A 73 -4.94 -1.79 -1.08
C ALA A 73 -6.20 -0.93 -1.21
N ALA A 74 -6.18 0.30 -0.67
CA ALA A 74 -7.27 1.25 -0.81
C ALA A 74 -7.52 1.66 -2.27
N GLY A 75 -6.47 1.98 -3.01
CA GLY A 75 -6.58 2.29 -4.44
C GLY A 75 -7.24 1.16 -5.21
N LEU A 76 -6.81 -0.09 -4.97
CA LEU A 76 -7.41 -1.24 -5.66
C LEU A 76 -8.86 -1.49 -5.22
N ALA A 77 -9.18 -1.36 -3.93
CA ALA A 77 -10.55 -1.51 -3.44
C ALA A 77 -11.49 -0.48 -4.08
N GLU A 78 -11.07 0.78 -4.19
CA GLU A 78 -11.81 1.86 -4.88
C GLU A 78 -12.11 1.47 -6.34
N LEU A 79 -11.11 0.93 -7.06
CA LEU A 79 -11.31 0.48 -8.44
C LEU A 79 -12.25 -0.73 -8.55
N LEU A 80 -12.26 -1.61 -7.54
CA LEU A 80 -13.16 -2.75 -7.46
C LEU A 80 -14.60 -2.38 -7.05
N GLY A 81 -14.90 -1.08 -6.88
CA GLY A 81 -16.25 -0.60 -6.56
C GLY A 81 -16.62 -0.70 -5.08
N ALA A 82 -15.62 -0.75 -4.19
CA ALA A 82 -15.82 -0.75 -2.75
C ALA A 82 -16.49 0.55 -2.25
N SER A 83 -17.25 0.47 -1.15
CA SER A 83 -17.69 1.66 -0.40
C SER A 83 -16.50 2.36 0.30
N PRO A 84 -16.64 3.64 0.71
CA PRO A 84 -15.59 4.31 1.48
C PRO A 84 -15.16 3.55 2.75
N GLU A 85 -16.10 2.91 3.45
CA GLU A 85 -15.81 2.06 4.60
C GLU A 85 -14.98 0.83 4.21
N GLN A 86 -15.32 0.17 3.10
CA GLN A 86 -14.54 -0.95 2.56
C GLN A 86 -13.13 -0.52 2.12
N VAL A 87 -12.98 0.67 1.52
CA VAL A 87 -11.67 1.24 1.17
C VAL A 87 -10.81 1.41 2.43
N CYS A 88 -11.40 1.94 3.51
CA CYS A 88 -10.71 2.06 4.81
C CYS A 88 -10.36 0.69 5.41
N VAL A 89 -11.24 -0.31 5.30
CA VAL A 89 -10.94 -1.68 5.76
C VAL A 89 -9.81 -2.31 4.94
N ALA A 90 -9.76 -2.09 3.63
CA ALA A 90 -8.66 -2.59 2.80
C ALA A 90 -7.32 -1.94 3.19
N ALA A 91 -7.33 -0.62 3.43
CA ALA A 91 -6.17 0.10 3.94
C ALA A 91 -5.71 -0.41 5.31
N GLU A 92 -6.65 -0.65 6.22
CA GLU A 92 -6.41 -1.16 7.56
C GLU A 92 -5.72 -2.52 7.53
N ILE A 93 -6.29 -3.51 6.84
CA ILE A 93 -5.69 -4.85 6.65
C ILE A 93 -4.29 -4.74 6.01
N GLY A 94 -4.14 -3.85 5.02
CA GLY A 94 -2.86 -3.59 4.35
C GLY A 94 -1.78 -3.12 5.33
N MET A 95 -2.12 -2.29 6.31
CA MET A 95 -1.20 -1.85 7.36
C MET A 95 -1.01 -2.91 8.45
N GLU A 96 -2.09 -3.57 8.90
CA GLU A 96 -2.06 -4.59 9.95
C GLU A 96 -1.00 -5.67 9.66
N HIS A 97 -0.97 -6.17 8.43
CA HIS A 97 0.01 -7.17 7.99
C HIS A 97 1.46 -6.68 7.89
N ASN A 98 1.74 -5.42 8.26
CA ASN A 98 3.08 -4.84 8.29
C ASN A 98 3.41 -4.21 9.65
N LEU A 99 2.54 -4.27 10.65
CA LEU A 99 2.80 -3.74 11.99
C LEU A 99 4.01 -4.43 12.65
N GLY A 100 4.90 -3.62 13.24
CA GLY A 100 6.13 -4.09 13.85
C GLY A 100 7.29 -4.32 12.87
N LEU A 101 7.10 -4.04 11.57
CA LEU A 101 8.16 -4.20 10.57
C LEU A 101 9.24 -3.14 10.77
N THR A 102 10.41 -3.57 11.25
CA THR A 102 11.57 -2.70 11.51
C THR A 102 12.33 -2.37 10.21
N CYS A 103 13.14 -1.30 10.26
CA CYS A 103 14.06 -0.92 9.18
C CYS A 103 15.50 -1.22 9.61
N ASP A 104 16.01 -2.39 9.23
CA ASP A 104 17.40 -2.82 9.44
C ASP A 104 17.93 -3.53 8.18
N PRO A 105 18.20 -2.78 7.09
CA PRO A 105 18.63 -3.37 5.83
C PRO A 105 20.10 -3.83 5.88
N VAL A 106 20.41 -4.89 5.14
CA VAL A 106 21.77 -5.44 5.05
C VAL A 106 22.71 -4.37 4.50
N ALA A 107 23.78 -4.10 5.25
CA ALA A 107 24.79 -3.09 4.92
C ALA A 107 24.22 -1.68 4.66
N GLY A 108 23.05 -1.35 5.23
CA GLY A 108 22.39 -0.07 5.03
C GLY A 108 21.84 0.15 3.61
N GLN A 109 21.78 -0.91 2.77
CA GLN A 109 21.43 -0.79 1.35
C GLN A 109 19.94 -1.03 1.10
N VAL A 110 19.36 -0.27 0.16
CA VAL A 110 17.96 -0.45 -0.28
C VAL A 110 17.86 -1.62 -1.27
N GLN A 111 18.22 -2.81 -0.82
CA GLN A 111 18.24 -4.04 -1.61
C GLN A 111 17.63 -5.19 -0.82
N VAL A 112 18.33 -5.63 0.23
CA VAL A 112 17.87 -6.71 1.11
C VAL A 112 17.54 -6.12 2.48
N PRO A 113 16.31 -6.30 3.00
CA PRO A 113 15.16 -7.03 2.45
C PRO A 113 14.20 -6.16 1.59
N CYS A 114 14.59 -4.94 1.21
CA CYS A 114 13.67 -3.98 0.60
C CYS A 114 12.98 -4.48 -0.68
N ILE A 115 13.70 -5.19 -1.56
CA ILE A 115 13.15 -5.68 -2.84
C ILE A 115 12.06 -6.72 -2.61
N GLU A 116 12.33 -7.73 -1.77
CA GLU A 116 11.32 -8.77 -1.47
C GLU A 116 10.12 -8.18 -0.72
N ARG A 117 10.34 -7.17 0.13
CA ARG A 117 9.26 -6.48 0.86
C ARG A 117 8.31 -5.78 -0.10
N ASN A 118 8.80 -5.18 -1.19
CA ASN A 118 7.92 -4.63 -2.23
C ASN A 118 7.07 -5.73 -2.87
N ALA A 119 7.68 -6.85 -3.28
CA ALA A 119 6.96 -7.95 -3.92
C ALA A 119 5.87 -8.52 -3.00
N ILE A 120 6.22 -8.82 -1.75
CA ILE A 120 5.30 -9.40 -0.76
C ILE A 120 4.19 -8.39 -0.40
N ALA A 121 4.52 -7.12 -0.21
CA ALA A 121 3.54 -6.09 0.11
C ALA A 121 2.54 -5.85 -1.04
N SER A 122 2.96 -5.90 -2.30
CA SER A 122 2.03 -5.84 -3.44
C SER A 122 1.01 -6.98 -3.40
N VAL A 123 1.44 -8.20 -3.09
CA VAL A 123 0.53 -9.35 -2.95
C VAL A 123 -0.41 -9.17 -1.75
N LYS A 124 0.11 -8.68 -0.62
CA LYS A 124 -0.72 -8.36 0.55
C LYS A 124 -1.77 -7.32 0.23
N ALA A 125 -1.43 -6.27 -0.52
CA ALA A 125 -2.36 -5.21 -0.92
C ALA A 125 -3.50 -5.75 -1.80
N ILE A 126 -3.19 -6.62 -2.77
CA ILE A 126 -4.19 -7.28 -3.62
C ILE A 126 -5.13 -8.15 -2.76
N ASN A 127 -4.58 -8.93 -1.83
CA ASN A 127 -5.37 -9.77 -0.94
C ASN A 127 -6.24 -8.94 0.01
N ALA A 128 -5.71 -7.86 0.59
CA ALA A 128 -6.45 -6.96 1.47
C ALA A 128 -7.66 -6.34 0.76
N ALA A 129 -7.48 -5.85 -0.48
CA ALA A 129 -8.59 -5.34 -1.29
C ALA A 129 -9.65 -6.41 -1.55
N ARG A 130 -9.24 -7.62 -1.94
CA ARG A 130 -10.18 -8.74 -2.19
C ARG A 130 -10.95 -9.16 -0.94
N ILE A 131 -10.27 -9.25 0.21
CA ILE A 131 -10.88 -9.59 1.50
C ILE A 131 -11.93 -8.53 1.87
N SER A 132 -11.59 -7.24 1.77
CA SER A 132 -12.50 -6.15 2.11
C SER A 132 -13.76 -6.10 1.21
N VAL A 133 -13.57 -6.26 -0.11
CA VAL A 133 -14.69 -6.28 -1.06
C VAL A 133 -15.60 -7.50 -0.82
N ALA A 134 -15.03 -8.66 -0.51
CA ALA A 134 -15.81 -9.88 -0.23
C ALA A 134 -16.53 -9.85 1.12
N LEU A 135 -15.92 -9.27 2.17
CA LEU A 135 -16.44 -9.28 3.55
C LEU A 135 -17.77 -8.54 3.71
N LEU A 136 -18.00 -7.47 2.96
CA LEU A 136 -19.20 -6.63 3.14
C LEU A 136 -20.36 -6.99 2.20
N HIS A 137 -20.15 -7.77 1.14
CA HIS A 137 -21.26 -8.43 0.43
C HIS A 137 -21.95 -9.51 1.28
N ALA A 138 -21.24 -10.12 2.23
CA ALA A 138 -21.82 -11.14 3.12
C ALA A 138 -22.62 -10.56 4.31
N LEU A 139 -22.45 -9.27 4.62
CA LEU A 139 -23.15 -8.58 5.71
C LEU A 139 -24.27 -7.65 5.22
N ALA A 140 -24.34 -7.40 3.92
CA ALA A 140 -25.38 -6.59 3.28
C ALA A 140 -26.56 -7.42 2.72
N GLY A 141 -26.62 -8.73 3.03
CA GLY A 141 -27.67 -9.66 2.63
C GLY A 141 -28.57 -10.08 3.79
#